data_AF-A0A7Y2G2H1-F1
#
_entry.id   AF-A0A7Y2G2H1-F1
#
_cell.length_a   1.000
_cell.length_b   1.000
_cell.length_c   1.000
_cell.angle_alpha   90.00
_cell.angle_beta   90.00
_cell.angle_gamma   90.00
#
_symmetry.space_group_name_H-M   'P 1'
#
loop_
_entity.id
_entity.type
_entity.pdbx_description
1 polymer ?
#
loop_
_entity_poly.entity_id
_entity_poly.type
_entity_poly.pdbx_seq_one_letter_code
_entity_poly.pdbx_strand_id
1 'polypeptide(L)'
;LGTIGHVPIEEYAFFIIQPLLTGLWLYRLLWSGSAHTSALPSNRARIMGSILFLALSVAGLVLLQFERSLYLALILVWSCPLLLIQWLYGGHHLWRMRKTWFWATAVPTVYLWIADRIALHLGIWHISAEHTIGFTPLGLPIEEALFFAVTNLLVVQGLLLMLYTWRVPVVLRGRNAVSG
;
A
#
# COMPACT_ATOMS: atom_id res chain seq x y z
N LEU A 1 -17.72 -7.95 -21.17
CA LEU A 1 -16.33 -7.80 -20.71
C LEU A 1 -15.68 -9.19 -20.73
N GLY A 2 -14.45 -9.30 -21.23
CA GLY A 2 -13.83 -10.60 -21.54
C GLY A 2 -13.02 -11.17 -20.36
N THR A 3 -12.73 -12.47 -20.37
CA THR A 3 -11.82 -13.11 -19.42
C THR A 3 -10.52 -13.51 -20.12
N ILE A 4 -9.40 -13.49 -19.39
CA ILE A 4 -8.18 -14.18 -19.80
C ILE A 4 -8.06 -15.40 -18.89
N GLY A 5 -8.39 -16.58 -19.42
CA GLY A 5 -8.58 -17.78 -18.61
C GLY A 5 -9.79 -17.66 -17.70
N HIS A 6 -9.60 -17.91 -16.39
CA HIS A 6 -10.66 -17.85 -15.37
C HIS A 6 -10.82 -16.47 -14.72
N VAL A 7 -9.94 -15.52 -15.05
CA VAL A 7 -9.87 -14.22 -14.39
C VAL A 7 -10.37 -13.12 -15.34
N PRO A 8 -11.28 -12.24 -14.90
CA PRO A 8 -11.71 -11.08 -15.66
C PRO A 8 -10.53 -10.18 -16.08
N ILE A 9 -10.59 -9.60 -17.28
CA ILE A 9 -9.51 -8.71 -17.79
C ILE A 9 -9.30 -7.51 -16.86
N GLU A 10 -10.35 -7.07 -16.20
CA GLU A 10 -10.34 -5.90 -15.33
C GLU A 10 -9.43 -6.11 -14.11
N GLU A 11 -9.29 -7.34 -13.62
CA GLU A 11 -8.36 -7.68 -12.53
C GLU A 11 -6.90 -7.49 -12.98
N TYR A 12 -6.54 -7.95 -14.18
CA TYR A 12 -5.20 -7.73 -14.73
C TYR A 12 -4.90 -6.26 -14.97
N ALA A 13 -5.87 -5.52 -15.50
CA ALA A 13 -5.75 -4.08 -15.68
C ALA A 13 -5.51 -3.39 -14.34
N PHE A 14 -6.22 -3.79 -13.28
CA PHE A 14 -6.02 -3.27 -11.95
C PHE A 14 -4.59 -3.48 -11.43
N PHE A 15 -4.03 -4.70 -11.57
CA PHE A 15 -2.65 -5.01 -11.18
C PHE A 15 -1.58 -4.16 -11.90
N ILE A 16 -1.89 -3.61 -13.06
CA ILE A 16 -0.99 -2.72 -13.82
C ILE A 16 -1.26 -1.25 -13.44
N ILE A 17 -2.53 -0.85 -13.44
CA ILE A 17 -2.94 0.54 -13.25
C ILE A 17 -2.62 1.01 -11.83
N GLN A 18 -2.87 0.19 -10.80
CA GLN A 18 -2.62 0.60 -9.42
C GLN A 18 -1.13 0.94 -9.18
N PRO A 19 -0.15 0.06 -9.47
CA PRO A 19 1.25 0.39 -9.24
C PRO A 19 1.73 1.59 -10.05
N LEU A 20 1.23 1.77 -11.28
CA LEU A 20 1.54 2.94 -12.11
C LEU A 20 0.98 4.22 -11.49
N LEU A 21 -0.30 4.23 -11.09
CA LEU A 21 -0.94 5.37 -10.45
C LEU A 21 -0.22 5.75 -9.16
N THR A 22 0.04 4.79 -8.28
CA THR A 22 0.71 5.00 -7.00
C THR A 22 2.17 5.42 -7.18
N GLY A 23 2.88 4.82 -8.14
CA GLY A 23 4.25 5.20 -8.48
C GLY A 23 4.36 6.60 -9.06
N LEU A 24 3.48 6.98 -10.00
CA LEU A 24 3.42 8.33 -10.57
C LEU A 24 3.04 9.38 -9.51
N TRP A 25 2.11 9.05 -8.62
CA TRP A 25 1.76 9.91 -7.50
C TRP A 25 2.94 10.13 -6.54
N LEU A 26 3.64 9.05 -6.18
CA LEU A 26 4.86 9.14 -5.38
C LEU A 26 5.92 10.01 -6.08
N TYR A 27 6.15 9.78 -7.37
CA TYR A 27 7.07 10.59 -8.18
C TYR A 27 6.69 12.07 -8.14
N ARG A 28 5.40 12.41 -8.27
CA ARG A 28 4.91 13.78 -8.16
C ARG A 28 5.19 14.40 -6.78
N LEU A 29 4.96 13.66 -5.70
CA LEU A 29 5.26 14.11 -4.34
C LEU A 29 6.75 14.37 -4.13
N LEU A 30 7.60 13.48 -4.66
CA LEU A 30 9.05 13.62 -4.60
C LEU A 30 9.55 14.82 -5.43
N TRP A 31 9.02 15.00 -6.65
CA TRP A 31 9.39 16.11 -7.53
C TRP A 31 8.96 17.48 -7.00
N SER A 32 7.78 17.56 -6.38
CA SER A 32 7.23 18.82 -5.87
C SER A 32 7.99 19.42 -4.67
N GLY A 33 9.07 18.77 -4.21
CA GLY A 33 9.77 19.18 -2.98
C GLY A 33 8.95 18.89 -1.72
N SER A 34 7.81 18.18 -1.84
CA SER A 34 7.00 17.71 -0.71
C SER A 34 7.64 16.52 0.01
N ALA A 35 8.89 16.17 -0.32
CA ALA A 35 9.67 15.18 0.41
C ALA A 35 10.11 15.75 1.76
N HIS A 36 9.40 15.38 2.83
CA HIS A 36 9.71 15.89 4.18
C HIS A 36 10.55 14.85 4.93
N THR A 37 11.82 15.16 5.18
CA THR A 37 12.66 14.41 6.13
C THR A 37 12.61 15.11 7.48
N SER A 38 11.93 14.52 8.46
CA SER A 38 11.58 15.22 9.70
C SER A 38 12.32 14.76 10.97
N ALA A 39 13.15 13.71 10.91
CA ALA A 39 13.79 13.16 12.11
C ALA A 39 15.11 12.42 11.85
N LEU A 40 15.87 12.24 12.94
CA LEU A 40 16.97 11.28 13.06
C LEU A 40 16.43 9.84 12.90
N PRO A 41 17.26 8.88 12.42
CA PRO A 41 16.87 7.48 12.36
C PRO A 41 16.44 6.99 13.76
N SER A 42 15.27 6.36 13.84
CA SER A 42 14.69 5.86 15.09
C SER A 42 14.64 4.33 15.09
N ASN A 43 15.49 3.70 15.91
CA ASN A 43 15.43 2.26 16.13
C ASN A 43 14.08 1.83 16.73
N ARG A 44 13.43 2.70 17.51
CA ARG A 44 12.08 2.45 18.03
C ARG A 44 11.07 2.26 16.90
N ALA A 45 11.12 3.10 15.86
CA ALA A 45 10.21 2.97 14.71
C ALA A 45 10.43 1.66 13.93
N ARG A 46 11.69 1.24 13.77
CA ARG A 46 12.03 -0.06 13.18
C ARG A 46 11.40 -1.19 14.01
N ILE A 47 11.67 -1.23 15.32
CA ILE A 47 11.16 -2.28 16.21
C ILE A 47 9.63 -2.31 16.23
N MET A 48 8.97 -1.15 16.44
CA MET A 48 7.52 -1.08 16.53
C MET A 48 6.82 -1.52 15.24
N GLY A 49 7.30 -1.06 14.07
CA GLY A 49 6.71 -1.49 12.81
C GLY A 49 6.99 -2.97 12.50
N SER A 50 8.16 -3.50 12.88
CA SER A 50 8.43 -4.94 12.76
C SER A 50 7.51 -5.78 13.65
N ILE A 51 7.27 -5.36 14.90
CA ILE A 51 6.31 -6.02 15.80
C ILE A 51 4.90 -5.97 15.19
N LEU A 52 4.50 -4.82 14.64
CA LEU A 52 3.19 -4.65 14.01
C LEU A 52 3.02 -5.62 12.83
N PHE A 53 3.93 -5.63 11.86
CA PHE A 53 3.80 -6.50 10.68
C PHE A 53 3.94 -7.98 11.04
N LEU A 54 4.76 -8.32 12.04
CA LEU A 54 4.82 -9.68 12.56
C LEU A 54 3.49 -10.11 13.20
N ALA A 55 2.91 -9.26 14.06
CA ALA A 55 1.63 -9.53 14.70
C ALA A 55 0.51 -9.68 13.66
N LEU A 56 0.48 -8.83 12.63
CA LEU A 56 -0.49 -8.95 11.53
C LEU A 56 -0.29 -10.22 10.70
N SER A 57 0.97 -10.64 10.48
CA SER A 57 1.27 -11.91 9.80
C SER A 57 0.74 -13.10 10.60
N VAL A 58 0.99 -13.12 11.91
CA VAL A 58 0.47 -14.16 12.81
C VAL A 58 -1.06 -14.13 12.87
N ALA A 59 -1.66 -12.94 12.95
CA ALA A 59 -3.11 -12.80 12.92
C ALA A 59 -3.71 -13.37 11.63
N GLY A 60 -3.08 -13.13 10.47
CA GLY A 60 -3.45 -13.74 9.20
C GLY A 60 -3.45 -15.27 9.27
N LEU A 61 -2.40 -15.88 9.85
CA LEU A 61 -2.31 -17.34 10.01
C LEU A 61 -3.41 -17.90 10.90
N VAL A 62 -3.78 -17.20 11.97
CA VAL A 62 -4.90 -17.59 12.84
C VAL A 62 -6.24 -17.46 12.10
N LEU A 63 -6.44 -16.41 11.31
CA LEU A 63 -7.67 -16.18 10.57
C LEU A 63 -7.90 -17.18 9.43
N LEU A 64 -6.85 -17.87 8.95
CA LEU A 64 -6.99 -18.97 7.97
C LEU A 64 -7.86 -20.12 8.47
N GLN A 65 -8.06 -20.25 9.79
CA GLN A 65 -8.87 -21.32 10.39
C GLN A 65 -10.38 -21.08 10.24
N PHE A 66 -10.81 -19.90 9.77
CA PHE A 66 -12.23 -19.55 9.66
C PHE A 66 -12.60 -19.19 8.22
N GLU A 67 -13.60 -19.87 7.66
CA GLU A 67 -14.05 -19.67 6.27
C GLU A 67 -14.51 -18.24 6.00
N ARG A 68 -15.20 -17.62 6.98
CA ARG A 68 -15.72 -16.24 6.87
C ARG A 68 -14.63 -15.16 6.85
N SER A 69 -13.41 -15.47 7.29
CA SER A 69 -12.27 -14.54 7.25
C SER A 69 -11.22 -14.95 6.23
N LEU A 70 -11.50 -15.92 5.37
CA LEU A 70 -10.51 -16.47 4.44
C LEU A 70 -9.92 -15.38 3.56
N TYR A 71 -10.73 -14.47 3.02
CA TYR A 71 -10.22 -13.41 2.17
C TYR A 71 -9.29 -12.44 2.92
N LEU A 72 -9.71 -11.99 4.12
CA LEU A 72 -8.88 -11.16 4.99
C LEU A 72 -7.57 -11.86 5.38
N ALA A 73 -7.67 -13.15 5.73
CA ALA A 73 -6.53 -13.98 6.12
C ALA A 73 -5.50 -14.06 4.99
N LEU A 74 -5.95 -14.32 3.76
CA LEU A 74 -5.08 -14.37 2.59
C LEU A 74 -4.37 -13.04 2.32
N ILE A 75 -5.10 -11.91 2.42
CA ILE A 75 -4.48 -10.57 2.32
C ILE A 75 -3.34 -10.45 3.33
N LEU A 76 -3.59 -10.75 4.62
CA LEU A 76 -2.61 -10.58 5.68
C LEU A 76 -1.42 -11.53 5.55
N VAL A 77 -1.67 -12.83 5.34
CA VAL A 77 -0.64 -13.87 5.25
C VAL A 77 0.30 -13.64 4.09
N TRP A 78 -0.21 -13.14 2.96
CA TRP A 78 0.63 -12.88 1.80
C TRP A 78 1.40 -11.57 1.93
N SER A 79 0.75 -10.49 2.38
CA SER A 79 1.32 -9.15 2.33
C SER A 79 2.17 -8.74 3.53
N CYS A 80 1.74 -9.10 4.76
CA CYS A 80 2.37 -8.62 5.98
C CYS A 80 3.80 -9.16 6.17
N PRO A 81 4.12 -10.41 5.78
CA PRO A 81 5.51 -10.87 5.78
C PRO A 81 6.41 -10.07 4.83
N LEU A 82 5.90 -9.69 3.66
CA LEU A 82 6.65 -8.86 2.70
C LEU A 82 6.89 -7.45 3.25
N LEU A 83 5.86 -6.84 3.83
CA LEU A 83 5.96 -5.55 4.52
C LEU A 83 6.92 -5.62 5.71
N LEU A 84 6.93 -6.73 6.46
CA LEU A 84 7.88 -6.96 7.54
C LEU A 84 9.32 -6.96 7.03
N ILE A 85 9.60 -7.68 5.94
CA ILE A 85 10.93 -7.74 5.33
C ILE A 85 11.37 -6.35 4.86
N GLN A 86 10.50 -5.62 4.16
CA GLN A 86 10.77 -4.23 3.72
C GLN A 86 11.04 -3.30 4.91
N TRP A 87 10.27 -3.43 5.99
CA TRP A 87 10.44 -2.63 7.20
C TRP A 87 11.71 -2.99 7.98
N LEU A 88 12.08 -4.27 8.04
CA LEU A 88 13.32 -4.72 8.67
C LEU A 88 14.54 -4.18 7.91
N TYR A 89 14.47 -4.12 6.58
CA TYR A 89 15.53 -3.60 5.72
C TYR A 89 15.73 -2.09 5.91
N GLY A 90 14.66 -1.30 5.88
CA GLY A 90 14.79 0.17 5.85
C GLY A 90 13.69 0.97 6.56
N GLY A 91 12.93 0.38 7.48
CA GLY A 91 11.83 1.03 8.19
C GLY A 91 12.23 2.30 8.94
N HIS A 92 13.46 2.36 9.45
CA HIS A 92 14.02 3.58 10.06
C HIS A 92 14.21 4.71 9.04
N HIS A 93 14.53 4.41 7.78
CA HIS A 93 14.60 5.40 6.69
C HIS A 93 13.21 5.82 6.23
N LEU A 94 12.30 4.86 6.04
CA LEU A 94 10.90 5.14 5.69
C LEU A 94 10.24 6.05 6.72
N TRP A 95 10.51 5.82 8.01
CA TRP A 95 9.97 6.65 9.10
C TRP A 95 10.49 8.09 9.10
N ARG A 96 11.70 8.34 8.60
CA ARG A 96 12.20 9.72 8.42
C ARG A 96 11.38 10.48 7.39
N MET A 97 10.89 9.78 6.38
CA MET A 97 10.01 10.26 5.32
C MET A 97 8.53 9.98 5.62
N ARG A 98 8.14 9.80 6.89
CA ARG A 98 6.78 9.36 7.27
C ARG A 98 5.65 10.16 6.64
N LYS A 99 5.83 11.47 6.43
CA LYS A 99 4.83 12.32 5.75
C LYS A 99 4.70 11.93 4.28
N THR A 100 5.82 11.83 3.56
CA THR A 100 5.83 11.39 2.16
C THR A 100 5.29 9.98 2.03
N TRP A 101 5.74 9.05 2.87
CA TRP A 101 5.29 7.66 2.90
C TRP A 101 3.78 7.57 3.18
N PHE A 102 3.28 8.32 4.17
CA PHE A 102 1.86 8.39 4.48
C PHE A 102 1.05 8.94 3.31
N TRP A 103 1.39 10.11 2.77
CA TRP A 103 0.61 10.74 1.69
C TRP A 103 0.73 10.01 0.35
N ALA A 104 1.88 9.38 0.09
CA ALA A 104 2.05 8.53 -1.09
C ALA A 104 1.19 7.27 -1.03
N THR A 105 0.88 6.78 0.17
CA THR A 105 0.03 5.60 0.37
C THR A 105 -1.44 5.98 0.49
N ALA A 106 -1.77 6.96 1.33
CA ALA A 106 -3.14 7.31 1.70
C ALA A 106 -3.94 7.88 0.53
N VAL A 107 -3.34 8.75 -0.30
CA VAL A 107 -4.07 9.39 -1.40
C VAL A 107 -4.50 8.37 -2.47
N PRO A 108 -3.59 7.52 -3.02
CA PRO A 108 -4.02 6.46 -3.93
C PRO A 108 -4.99 5.47 -3.30
N THR A 109 -4.82 5.15 -2.01
CA THR A 109 -5.72 4.24 -1.30
C THR A 109 -7.14 4.79 -1.24
N VAL A 110 -7.32 6.04 -0.79
CA VAL A 110 -8.63 6.68 -0.72
C VAL A 110 -9.24 6.85 -2.12
N TYR A 111 -8.44 7.19 -3.13
CA TYR A 111 -8.89 7.26 -4.51
C TYR A 111 -9.45 5.92 -4.99
N LEU A 112 -8.72 4.82 -4.77
CA LEU A 112 -9.15 3.48 -5.16
C LEU A 112 -10.36 3.00 -4.36
N TRP A 113 -10.47 3.34 -3.08
CA TRP A 113 -11.68 3.05 -2.30
C TRP A 113 -12.92 3.71 -2.89
N ILE A 114 -12.81 4.95 -3.36
CA ILE A 114 -13.92 5.65 -3.99
C ILE A 114 -14.25 5.00 -5.34
N ALA A 115 -13.24 4.71 -6.16
CA ALA A 115 -13.42 4.08 -7.46
C ALA A 115 -14.06 2.69 -7.35
N ASP A 116 -13.59 1.87 -6.41
CA ASP A 116 -14.09 0.52 -6.16
C ASP A 116 -15.54 0.54 -5.67
N ARG A 117 -15.86 1.44 -4.74
CA ARG A 117 -17.24 1.61 -4.26
C ARG A 117 -18.20 2.03 -5.39
N ILE A 118 -17.73 2.82 -6.35
CA ILE A 118 -18.51 3.17 -7.55
C ILE A 118 -18.67 1.94 -8.45
N ALA A 119 -17.60 1.18 -8.70
CA ALA A 119 -17.65 -0.02 -9.54
C ALA A 119 -18.59 -1.10 -8.98
N LEU A 120 -18.59 -1.30 -7.65
CA LEU A 120 -19.53 -2.17 -6.94
C LEU A 120 -20.97 -1.69 -7.08
N HIS A 121 -21.22 -0.38 -6.93
CA HIS A 121 -22.57 0.18 -7.08
C HIS A 121 -23.11 0.04 -8.52
N LEU A 122 -22.23 0.11 -9.52
CA LEU A 122 -22.58 -0.05 -10.93
C LEU A 122 -22.70 -1.53 -11.36
N GLY A 123 -22.41 -2.48 -10.48
CA GLY A 123 -22.42 -3.92 -10.80
C GLY A 123 -21.35 -4.33 -11.81
N ILE A 124 -20.30 -3.53 -11.96
CA ILE A 124 -19.15 -3.84 -12.83
C ILE A 124 -18.24 -4.86 -12.13
N TRP A 125 -18.16 -4.75 -10.80
CA TRP A 125 -17.34 -5.61 -9.96
C TRP A 125 -18.23 -6.46 -9.04
N HIS A 126 -17.88 -7.72 -8.86
CA HIS A 126 -18.59 -8.64 -7.98
C HIS A 126 -17.60 -9.33 -7.03
N ILE A 127 -17.92 -9.33 -5.74
CA ILE A 127 -17.14 -10.01 -4.70
C ILE A 127 -17.97 -11.20 -4.19
N SER A 128 -17.33 -12.35 -4.03
CA SER A 128 -18.00 -13.55 -3.49
C SER A 128 -18.37 -13.33 -2.02
N ALA A 129 -19.66 -13.26 -1.71
CA ALA A 129 -20.15 -13.04 -0.35
C ALA A 129 -19.80 -14.16 0.64
N GLU A 130 -19.44 -15.36 0.16
CA GLU A 130 -19.15 -16.54 1.00
C GLU A 130 -17.83 -16.45 1.79
N HIS A 131 -16.88 -15.64 1.35
CA HIS A 131 -15.52 -15.55 1.94
C HIS A 131 -15.22 -14.21 2.61
N THR A 132 -16.22 -13.34 2.72
CA THR A 132 -16.10 -11.98 3.23
C THR A 132 -16.81 -11.85 4.58
N ILE A 133 -16.23 -11.09 5.50
CA ILE A 133 -16.76 -10.81 6.85
C ILE A 133 -18.11 -10.07 6.77
N GLY A 134 -18.38 -9.39 5.64
CA GLY A 134 -19.64 -8.68 5.38
C GLY A 134 -19.72 -7.31 6.06
N PHE A 135 -18.62 -6.82 6.62
CA PHE A 135 -18.54 -5.49 7.21
C PHE A 135 -18.14 -4.46 6.16
N THR A 136 -19.05 -3.53 5.84
CA THR A 136 -18.92 -2.58 4.73
C THR A 136 -18.96 -1.12 5.20
N PRO A 137 -17.92 -0.62 5.92
CA PRO A 137 -17.89 0.77 6.32
C PRO A 137 -17.95 1.68 5.08
N LEU A 138 -18.88 2.66 5.09
CA LEU A 138 -19.12 3.58 3.97
C LEU A 138 -19.48 2.89 2.63
N GLY A 139 -19.96 1.64 2.69
CA GLY A 139 -20.34 0.86 1.51
C GLY A 139 -19.20 0.14 0.80
N LEU A 140 -18.01 0.05 1.40
CA LEU A 140 -16.86 -0.69 0.88
C LEU A 140 -16.50 -1.84 1.84
N PRO A 141 -16.36 -3.09 1.40
CA PRO A 141 -15.91 -4.18 2.26
C PRO A 141 -14.55 -3.87 2.90
N ILE A 142 -14.39 -4.20 4.19
CA ILE A 142 -13.16 -3.92 4.92
C ILE A 142 -11.95 -4.63 4.31
N GLU A 143 -12.16 -5.80 3.72
CA GLU A 143 -11.14 -6.58 3.04
C GLU A 143 -10.64 -5.87 1.78
N GLU A 144 -11.53 -5.30 0.97
CA GLU A 144 -11.17 -4.49 -0.19
C GLU A 144 -10.41 -3.23 0.25
N ALA A 145 -10.93 -2.55 1.26
CA ALA A 145 -10.29 -1.37 1.82
C ALA A 145 -8.84 -1.68 2.26
N LEU A 146 -8.65 -2.80 2.95
CA LEU A 146 -7.34 -3.27 3.38
C LEU A 146 -6.48 -3.71 2.20
N PHE A 147 -7.03 -4.42 1.22
CA PHE A 147 -6.34 -4.87 0.02
C PHE A 147 -5.70 -3.68 -0.70
N PHE A 148 -6.46 -2.63 -1.02
CA PHE A 148 -5.92 -1.42 -1.65
C PHE A 148 -4.86 -0.73 -0.78
N ALA A 149 -5.08 -0.64 0.53
CA ALA A 149 -4.16 0.01 1.44
C ALA A 149 -2.81 -0.70 1.50
N VAL A 150 -2.83 -2.02 1.65
CA VAL A 150 -1.66 -2.87 1.82
C VAL A 150 -0.87 -3.01 0.52
N THR A 151 -1.55 -3.16 -0.62
CA THR A 151 -0.90 -3.22 -1.94
C THR A 151 -0.24 -1.88 -2.29
N ASN A 152 -0.90 -0.75 -2.01
CA ASN A 152 -0.26 0.57 -2.14
C ASN A 152 0.94 0.71 -1.20
N LEU A 153 0.82 0.19 0.03
CA LEU A 153 1.92 0.22 0.99
C LEU A 153 3.14 -0.56 0.49
N LEU A 154 2.95 -1.74 -0.08
CA LEU A 154 4.01 -2.55 -0.70
C LEU A 154 4.72 -1.80 -1.84
N VAL A 155 3.94 -1.14 -2.71
CA VAL A 155 4.47 -0.34 -3.83
C VAL A 155 5.27 0.85 -3.30
N VAL A 156 4.70 1.65 -2.41
CA VAL A 156 5.35 2.85 -1.88
C VAL A 156 6.61 2.51 -1.09
N GLN A 157 6.56 1.51 -0.20
CA GLN A 157 7.74 1.06 0.54
C GLN A 157 8.82 0.52 -0.40
N GLY A 158 8.46 -0.36 -1.34
CA GLY A 158 9.39 -0.91 -2.32
C GLY A 158 10.09 0.17 -3.14
N LEU A 159 9.34 1.14 -3.68
CA LEU A 159 9.90 2.24 -4.47
C LEU A 159 10.79 3.17 -3.63
N LEU A 160 10.37 3.54 -2.41
CA LEU A 160 11.18 4.40 -1.54
C LEU A 160 12.49 3.72 -1.11
N LEU A 161 12.44 2.42 -0.78
CA LEU A 161 13.62 1.64 -0.43
C LEU A 161 14.56 1.47 -1.63
N MET A 162 14.00 1.19 -2.81
CA MET A 162 14.77 1.13 -4.05
C MET A 162 15.48 2.46 -4.32
N LEU A 163 14.76 3.58 -4.32
CA LEU A 163 15.33 4.91 -4.57
C LEU A 163 16.43 5.26 -3.55
N TYR A 164 16.24 4.88 -2.29
CA TYR A 164 17.24 5.05 -1.24
C TYR A 164 18.51 4.23 -1.51
N THR A 165 18.38 2.93 -1.80
CA THR A 165 19.51 2.03 -2.05
C THR A 165 20.32 2.44 -3.28
N TRP A 166 19.64 2.87 -4.34
CA TRP A 166 20.28 3.31 -5.58
C TRP A 166 20.89 4.71 -5.50
N ARG A 167 20.81 5.37 -4.33
CA ARG A 167 21.28 6.74 -4.09
C ARG A 167 20.85 7.70 -5.18
N VAL A 168 19.69 7.45 -5.79
CA VAL A 168 19.17 8.36 -6.81
C VAL A 168 19.01 9.69 -6.09
N PRO A 169 19.69 10.76 -6.52
CA PRO A 169 19.48 12.07 -5.95
C PRO A 169 18.08 12.49 -6.36
N VAL A 170 17.10 12.07 -5.56
CA VAL A 170 15.72 12.53 -5.66
C VAL A 170 15.77 13.98 -5.20
N VAL A 171 16.13 14.85 -6.14
CA VAL A 171 15.97 16.30 -6.13
C VAL A 171 16.41 16.95 -4.80
N LEU A 172 17.69 16.81 -4.46
CA LEU A 172 18.37 17.76 -3.55
C LEU A 172 18.72 19.10 -4.26
N ARG A 173 18.21 19.34 -5.48
CA ARG A 173 18.64 20.42 -6.37
C ARG A 173 17.51 21.36 -6.81
N GLY A 174 16.46 21.50 -6.01
CA GLY A 174 15.30 22.32 -6.35
C GLY A 174 15.23 23.71 -5.72
N ARG A 175 16.16 24.12 -4.85
CA ARG A 175 16.02 25.40 -4.13
C ARG A 175 17.28 26.24 -3.86
N ASN A 176 18.49 25.74 -4.12
CA ASN A 176 19.72 26.49 -3.82
C ASN A 176 20.43 27.09 -5.04
N ALA A 177 19.76 27.19 -6.20
CA ALA A 177 20.35 27.75 -7.43
C ALA A 177 19.79 29.11 -7.84
N VAL A 178 18.97 29.77 -7.01
CA VAL A 178 18.38 31.10 -7.32
C VAL A 178 18.61 32.12 -6.19
N SER A 179 19.48 31.83 -5.23
CA SER A 179 19.87 32.83 -4.22
C SER A 179 21.27 32.52 -3.70
N GLY A 180 22.27 33.20 -4.27
CA GLY A 180 23.68 33.10 -3.89
C GLY A 180 24.57 33.49 -5.04
#